data_AF-A0A6H1RH53-F1
#
_entry.id   AF-A0A6H1RH53-F1
#
_cell.length_a   1.000
_cell.length_b   1.000
_cell.length_c   1.000
_cell.angle_alpha   90.00
_cell.angle_beta   90.00
_cell.angle_gamma   90.00
#
_symmetry.space_group_name_H-M   'P 1'
#
loop_
_entity.id
_entity.type
_entity.pdbx_description
1 polymer ?
#
loop_
_entity_poly.entity_id
_entity_poly.type
_entity_poly.pdbx_seq_one_letter_code
_entity_poly.pdbx_strand_id
1 'polypeptide(L)'
;MPVIADYCRRLDLADIIDRACPVRDLAHLPHGQVIEALVANRLTSPAPLVRVTEWAREHAVEEVFGADPELLNDDRIGRALDAIAPELDRIVGSVGAQVVCPGR
;
A
#
# COMPACT_ATOMS: atom_id res chain seq x y z
N MET A 1 -12.36 -6.98 -1.61
CA MET A 1 -11.55 -5.90 -1.00
C MET A 1 -11.42 -6.03 0.51
N PRO A 2 -12.49 -6.20 1.32
CA PRO A 2 -12.37 -6.23 2.79
C PRO A 2 -11.44 -7.30 3.35
N VAL A 3 -11.43 -8.50 2.76
CA VAL A 3 -10.53 -9.59 3.14
C VAL A 3 -9.07 -9.19 2.94
N ILE A 4 -8.73 -8.58 1.80
CA ILE A 4 -7.35 -8.14 1.51
C ILE A 4 -6.91 -7.10 2.54
N ALA A 5 -7.76 -6.11 2.82
CA ALA A 5 -7.48 -5.07 3.82
C ALA A 5 -7.32 -5.64 5.23
N ASP A 6 -8.11 -6.65 5.60
CA ASP A 6 -7.95 -7.35 6.88
C ASP A 6 -6.57 -8.02 7.00
N TYR A 7 -6.12 -8.71 5.95
CA TYR A 7 -4.80 -9.31 5.93
C TYR A 7 -3.69 -8.25 5.96
N CYS A 8 -3.80 -7.15 5.21
CA CYS A 8 -2.83 -6.05 5.26
C CYS A 8 -2.70 -5.47 6.68
N ARG A 9 -3.81 -5.22 7.38
CA ARG A 9 -3.81 -4.76 8.77
C ARG A 9 -3.20 -5.76 9.74
N ARG A 10 -3.55 -7.05 9.60
CA ARG A 10 -2.99 -8.12 10.45
C ARG A 10 -1.49 -8.29 10.28
N LEU A 11 -0.96 -7.94 9.11
CA LEU A 11 0.47 -7.96 8.80
C LEU A 11 1.18 -6.64 9.13
N ASP A 12 0.45 -5.64 9.64
CA ASP A 12 0.97 -4.30 9.90
C ASP A 12 1.64 -3.67 8.66
N LEU A 13 1.13 -3.96 7.46
CA LEU A 13 1.82 -3.68 6.21
C LEU A 13 2.06 -2.18 6.02
N ALA A 14 1.03 -1.36 6.18
CA ALA A 14 1.14 0.09 6.01
C ALA A 14 2.16 0.70 6.98
N ASP A 15 2.04 0.40 8.28
CA ASP A 15 2.92 1.02 9.28
C ASP A 15 4.36 0.52 9.17
N ILE A 16 4.60 -0.74 8.78
CA ILE A 16 5.95 -1.23 8.47
C ILE A 16 6.58 -0.40 7.35
N ILE A 17 5.82 -0.16 6.27
CA ILE A 17 6.29 0.62 5.14
C ILE A 17 6.52 2.07 5.54
N ASP A 18 5.58 2.69 6.26
CA ASP A 18 5.69 4.10 6.63
C ASP A 18 6.81 4.36 7.66
N ARG A 19 7.16 3.38 8.50
CA ARG A 19 8.35 3.43 9.37
C ARG A 19 9.66 3.25 8.61
N ALA A 20 9.67 2.44 7.55
CA ALA A 20 10.86 2.24 6.71
C ALA A 20 11.10 3.42 5.77
N CYS A 21 10.01 3.96 5.22
CA CYS A 21 10.00 5.00 4.18
C CYS A 21 9.05 6.14 4.61
N PRO A 22 9.42 6.99 5.58
CA PRO A 22 8.55 8.06 6.03
C PRO A 22 8.33 9.11 4.92
N VAL A 23 7.07 9.48 4.73
CA VAL A 23 6.68 10.61 3.87
C VAL A 23 6.95 11.94 4.58
N ARG A 24 7.25 12.99 3.80
CA ARG A 24 7.26 14.37 4.32
C ARG A 24 5.83 14.81 4.63
N ASP A 25 5.66 15.70 5.62
CA ASP A 25 4.36 16.19 6.15
C ASP A 25 3.34 16.70 5.10
N LEU A 26 3.77 16.97 3.87
CA LEU A 26 2.94 17.47 2.76
C LEU A 26 2.36 16.36 1.87
N ALA A 27 2.68 15.09 2.10
CA ALA A 27 2.14 14.00 1.29
C ALA A 27 0.69 13.67 1.70
N HIS A 28 -0.25 13.83 0.77
CA HIS A 28 -1.68 13.58 1.01
C HIS A 28 -2.04 12.10 1.20
N LEU A 29 -1.14 11.17 0.84
CA LEU A 29 -1.35 9.74 0.98
C LEU A 29 -0.03 9.07 1.35
N PRO A 30 0.12 8.38 2.51
CA PRO A 30 1.34 7.69 2.91
C PRO A 30 1.73 6.53 2.00
N HIS A 31 2.98 6.09 2.11
CA HIS A 31 3.51 5.03 1.25
C HIS A 31 2.84 3.69 1.55
N GLY A 32 2.57 3.40 2.82
CA GLY A 32 1.85 2.22 3.27
C GLY A 32 0.50 2.05 2.55
N GLN A 33 -0.35 3.08 2.56
CA GLN A 33 -1.65 3.03 1.89
C GLN A 33 -1.54 2.85 0.36
N VAL A 34 -0.54 3.47 -0.28
CA VAL A 34 -0.30 3.26 -1.72
C VAL A 34 0.02 1.80 -2.01
N ILE A 35 0.89 1.17 -1.19
CA ILE A 35 1.27 -0.23 -1.40
C ILE A 35 0.12 -1.19 -1.07
N GLU A 36 -0.67 -0.93 -0.04
CA GLU A 36 -1.89 -1.70 0.23
C GLU A 36 -2.87 -1.68 -0.95
N ALA A 37 -3.08 -0.51 -1.55
CA ALA A 37 -3.90 -0.37 -2.75
C ALA A 37 -3.32 -1.15 -3.94
N LEU A 38 -2.00 -1.15 -4.14
CA LEU A 38 -1.35 -1.92 -5.20
C LEU A 38 -1.42 -3.43 -4.98
N VAL A 39 -1.26 -3.90 -3.74
CA VAL A 39 -1.48 -5.31 -3.37
C VAL A 39 -2.89 -5.72 -3.72
N ALA A 40 -3.88 -4.92 -3.33
CA ALA A 40 -5.27 -5.19 -3.66
C ALA A 40 -5.54 -5.16 -5.17
N ASN A 41 -4.93 -4.24 -5.92
CA ASN A 41 -5.01 -4.21 -7.38
C ASN A 41 -4.45 -5.50 -8.00
N ARG A 42 -3.27 -5.96 -7.55
CA ARG A 42 -2.66 -7.20 -8.06
C ARG A 42 -3.47 -8.46 -7.74
N LEU A 43 -4.21 -8.48 -6.64
CA LEU A 43 -4.99 -9.64 -6.20
C LEU A 43 -6.43 -9.66 -6.73
N THR A 44 -6.89 -8.60 -7.42
CA THR A 44 -8.28 -8.49 -7.90
C THR A 44 -8.36 -8.41 -9.41
N SER A 45 -8.11 -7.23 -9.98
CA SER A 45 -8.09 -6.97 -11.42
C SER A 45 -6.86 -6.13 -11.73
N PRO A 46 -5.71 -6.78 -12.01
CA PRO A 46 -4.44 -6.08 -12.19
C PRO A 46 -4.53 -5.04 -13.30
N ALA A 47 -4.27 -3.79 -12.95
CA ALA A 47 -4.26 -2.67 -13.89
C ALA A 47 -2.82 -2.17 -14.08
N PRO A 48 -2.43 -1.70 -15.29
CA PRO A 48 -1.17 -0.96 -15.42
C PRO A 48 -1.19 0.28 -14.50
N LEU A 49 -0.02 0.77 -14.07
CA LEU A 49 0.08 1.88 -13.09
C LEU A 49 -0.77 3.10 -13.47
N VAL A 50 -0.76 3.46 -14.75
CA VAL A 50 -1.53 4.58 -15.32
C VAL A 50 -3.05 4.40 -15.25
N ARG A 51 -3.55 3.20 -14.92
CA ARG A 51 -4.97 2.88 -14.76
C ARG A 51 -5.36 2.50 -13.33
N VAL A 52 -4.45 2.65 -12.36
CA VAL A 52 -4.75 2.30 -10.96
C VAL A 52 -5.79 3.24 -10.36
N THR A 53 -5.81 4.54 -10.70
CA THR A 53 -6.90 5.45 -10.32
C THR A 53 -8.26 4.95 -10.81
N GLU A 54 -8.37 4.53 -12.07
CA GLU A 54 -9.62 4.01 -12.64
C GLU A 54 -10.07 2.74 -11.91
N TRP A 55 -9.14 1.79 -11.72
CA TRP A 55 -9.41 0.59 -10.93
C TRP A 55 -9.90 0.93 -9.51
N ALA A 56 -9.28 1.91 -8.85
CA ALA A 56 -9.62 2.27 -7.47
C ALA A 56 -11.05 2.82 -7.34
N ARG A 57 -11.50 3.61 -8.33
CA ARG A 57 -12.89 4.10 -8.42
C ARG A 57 -13.91 2.95 -8.56
N GLU A 58 -13.54 1.86 -9.22
CA GLU A 58 -14.43 0.71 -9.46
C GLU A 58 -14.45 -0.29 -8.30
N HIS A 59 -13.48 -0.23 -7.36
CA HIS A 59 -13.23 -1.27 -6.36
C HIS A 59 -13.35 -0.79 -4.89
N ALA A 60 -14.06 0.32 -4.63
CA ALA A 60 -14.31 0.84 -3.28
C ALA A 60 -13.02 0.99 -2.43
N VAL A 61 -11.96 1.50 -3.06
CA VAL A 61 -10.64 1.63 -2.43
C VAL A 61 -10.66 2.68 -1.32
N GLU A 62 -11.39 3.78 -1.51
CA GLU A 62 -11.51 4.83 -0.50
C GLU A 62 -12.14 4.30 0.78
N GLU A 63 -13.23 3.55 0.66
CA GLU A 63 -13.97 3.02 1.80
C GLU A 63 -13.20 1.92 2.54
N VAL A 64 -12.39 1.15 1.83
CA VAL A 64 -11.70 -0.02 2.39
C VAL A 64 -10.31 0.33 2.94
N PHE A 65 -9.59 1.21 2.25
CA PHE A 65 -8.20 1.56 2.54
C PHE A 65 -8.02 3.02 2.98
N GLY A 66 -9.07 3.86 2.93
CA GLY A 66 -8.96 5.28 3.26
C GLY A 66 -8.11 6.07 2.26
N ALA A 67 -7.95 5.55 1.03
CA ALA A 67 -7.13 6.13 -0.01
C ALA A 67 -8.03 6.69 -1.12
N ASP A 68 -8.06 8.02 -1.26
CA ASP A 68 -8.75 8.70 -2.36
C ASP A 68 -8.17 8.20 -3.71
N PRO A 69 -9.00 7.66 -4.61
CA PRO A 69 -8.58 7.22 -5.95
C PRO A 69 -7.77 8.26 -6.73
N GLU A 70 -8.07 9.55 -6.59
CA GLU A 70 -7.37 10.64 -7.30
C GLU A 70 -5.91 10.80 -6.84
N LEU A 71 -5.62 10.41 -5.59
CA LEU A 71 -4.28 10.40 -5.04
C LEU A 71 -3.47 9.18 -5.50
N LEU A 72 -4.10 8.16 -6.09
CA LEU A 72 -3.46 6.95 -6.63
C LEU A 72 -3.05 7.09 -8.11
N ASN A 73 -2.66 8.29 -8.53
CA ASN A 73 -2.07 8.50 -9.86
C ASN A 73 -0.68 7.84 -9.98
N ASP A 74 -0.24 7.62 -11.21
CA ASP A 74 0.99 6.93 -11.55
C ASP A 74 2.25 7.63 -10.99
N ASP A 75 2.24 8.96 -10.94
CA ASP A 75 3.32 9.76 -10.34
C ASP A 75 3.43 9.53 -8.81
N ARG A 76 2.30 9.52 -8.08
CA ARG A 76 2.30 9.19 -6.65
C ARG A 76 2.75 7.75 -6.42
N ILE A 77 2.28 6.82 -7.25
CA ILE A 77 2.65 5.41 -7.17
C ILE A 77 4.14 5.22 -7.47
N GLY A 78 4.66 5.84 -8.54
CA GLY A 78 6.07 5.79 -8.91
C GLY A 78 6.96 6.26 -7.77
N ARG A 79 6.65 7.40 -7.16
CA ARG A 79 7.37 7.88 -5.97
C ARG A 79 7.31 6.92 -4.79
N ALA A 80 6.22 6.18 -4.62
CA ALA A 80 6.15 5.18 -3.56
C ALA A 80 7.04 3.97 -3.86
N LEU A 81 7.02 3.48 -5.09
CA LEU A 81 7.88 2.39 -5.53
C LEU A 81 9.37 2.75 -5.42
N ASP A 82 9.74 3.96 -5.84
CA ASP A 82 11.11 4.47 -5.73
C ASP A 82 11.58 4.57 -4.27
N ALA A 83 10.67 4.96 -3.36
CA ALA A 83 10.97 5.07 -1.93
C ALA A 83 11.16 3.71 -1.25
N ILE A 84 10.36 2.69 -1.62
CA ILE A 84 10.45 1.35 -1.02
C ILE A 84 11.55 0.49 -1.62
N ALA A 85 11.98 0.75 -2.86
CA ALA A 85 12.99 -0.03 -3.54
C ALA A 85 14.30 -0.23 -2.72
N PRO A 86 14.90 0.80 -2.11
CA PRO A 86 16.10 0.63 -1.28
C PRO A 86 15.84 -0.09 0.06
N GLU A 87 14.60 -0.09 0.57
CA GLU A 87 14.22 -0.67 1.87
C GLU A 87 13.56 -2.05 1.73
N LEU A 88 13.50 -2.62 0.53
CA LEU A 88 12.68 -3.80 0.22
C LEU A 88 13.01 -5.00 1.12
N ASP A 89 14.29 -5.32 1.31
CA ASP A 89 14.72 -6.45 2.17
C ASP A 89 14.27 -6.27 3.62
N ARG A 90 14.33 -5.04 4.12
CA ARG A 90 13.90 -4.68 5.49
C ARG A 90 12.39 -4.81 5.63
N ILE A 91 11.63 -4.32 4.66
CA ILE A 91 10.17 -4.39 4.63
C ILE A 91 9.73 -5.85 4.60
N VAL A 92 10.28 -6.65 3.68
CA VAL A 92 9.95 -8.09 3.55
C VAL A 92 10.30 -8.85 4.83
N GLY A 93 11.46 -8.59 5.42
CA GLY A 93 11.85 -9.21 6.70
C GLY A 93 10.89 -8.85 7.85
N SER A 94 10.46 -7.59 7.92
CA SER A 94 9.55 -7.11 8.97
C SER A 94 8.14 -7.68 8.81
N VAL A 95 7.60 -7.71 7.58
CA VAL A 95 6.30 -8.33 7.29
C VAL A 95 6.35 -9.84 7.55
N GLY A 96 7.44 -10.50 7.14
CA GLY A 96 7.65 -11.93 7.40
C GLY A 96 7.68 -12.25 8.90
N ALA A 97 8.29 -11.39 9.72
CA ALA A 97 8.30 -11.53 11.16
C ALA A 97 6.89 -11.45 11.78
N GLN A 98 6.01 -10.58 11.25
CA GLN A 98 4.61 -10.50 11.70
C GLN A 98 3.81 -11.79 11.44
N VAL A 99 4.12 -12.50 10.35
CA VAL A 99 3.48 -13.80 10.05
C VAL A 99 3.88 -14.86 11.08
N VAL A 100 5.14 -14.88 11.50
CA VAL A 100 5.69 -15.89 12.40
C VAL A 100 5.37 -15.59 13.88
N CYS A 101 5.30 -14.31 14.24
CA CYS A 101 5.10 -13.85 15.61
C CYS A 101 3.95 -12.80 15.69
N PRO A 102 2.69 -13.17 15.41
CA PRO A 102 1.60 -12.20 15.42
C PRO A 102 1.35 -11.65 16.84
N GLY A 103 1.40 -10.33 17.00
CA GLY A 103 0.95 -9.63 18.23
C GLY A 103 2.02 -9.29 19.27
N ARG A 104 3.22 -8.87 18.85
CA ARG A 104 4.21 -8.26 19.75
C ARG A 104 4.24 -6.74 19.62
#